data_AF-A0A818LIJ4-F1
#
_entry.id   AF-A0A818LIJ4-F1
#
_cell.length_a   1.000
_cell.length_b   1.000
_cell.length_c   1.000
_cell.angle_alpha   90.00
_cell.angle_beta   90.00
_cell.angle_gamma   90.00
#
_symmetry.space_group_name_H-M   'P 1'
#
loop_
_entity.id
_entity.type
_entity.pdbx_description
1 polymer ?
#
loop_
_entity_poly.entity_id
_entity_poly.type
_entity_poly.pdbx_seq_one_letter_code
_entity_poly.pdbx_strand_id
1 'polypeptide(L)'
;AYQSDSEHGLSNDPIGADRYRLDIDLGKISFVHHHLMSLEHVLAMKMKQMYEYYTVRRQQRIVQQLSEKIKALKSAENNYRTLYEQTKYADSSESKELHDRLVNYQNELRQARNQRCNEMRLDRDLLKHLLDAWKEIKDIRRGNGYTTTSLKLIIKQISGKKTKQYEQMQQQIEEEIEDEIALADKQYQQEKEAHSKIVRKKKLQDTRKVDFILLLVLFFSTDK
;
A
#
# COMPACT_ATOMS: atom_id res chain seq x y z
N ALA A 1 -34.72 -48.66 29.16
CA ALA A 1 -34.41 -48.24 30.54
C ALA A 1 -33.07 -48.82 30.91
N TYR A 2 -32.05 -47.98 31.04
CA TYR A 2 -30.82 -48.31 31.76
C TYR A 2 -30.48 -47.07 32.59
N GLN A 3 -30.78 -47.21 33.87
CA GLN A 3 -30.38 -46.29 34.93
C GLN A 3 -28.94 -46.63 35.28
N SER A 4 -28.09 -45.61 35.33
CA SER A 4 -26.71 -45.71 35.83
C SER A 4 -26.56 -44.66 36.90
N ASP A 5 -26.92 -45.04 38.12
CA ASP A 5 -26.55 -44.32 39.33
C ASP A 5 -25.04 -44.44 39.54
N SER A 6 -24.38 -43.30 39.71
CA SER A 6 -23.14 -43.24 40.46
C SER A 6 -23.03 -41.85 41.08
N GLU A 7 -23.76 -41.67 42.18
CA GLU A 7 -23.42 -40.70 43.21
C GLU A 7 -22.05 -41.07 43.78
N HIS A 8 -21.08 -40.17 43.63
CA HIS A 8 -19.87 -40.16 44.46
C HIS A 8 -19.73 -38.80 45.11
N GLY A 9 -20.29 -38.72 46.33
CA GLY A 9 -19.50 -38.52 47.54
C GLY A 9 -18.54 -37.35 47.54
N LEU A 10 -19.03 -36.26 48.12
CA LEU A 10 -18.28 -35.09 48.57
C LEU A 10 -17.05 -35.49 49.40
N SER A 11 -15.85 -35.42 48.81
CA SER A 11 -14.60 -35.30 49.56
C SER A 11 -14.39 -33.82 49.88
N ASN A 12 -14.44 -33.49 51.17
CA ASN A 12 -14.09 -32.18 51.71
C ASN A 12 -12.59 -31.93 51.53
N ASP A 13 -12.21 -31.21 50.47
CA ASP A 13 -10.92 -30.53 50.38
C ASP A 13 -11.10 -29.03 50.68
N PRO A 14 -10.15 -28.41 51.40
CA PRO A 14 -10.27 -27.04 51.88
C PRO A 14 -10.10 -26.02 50.74
N ILE A 15 -10.87 -24.94 50.86
CA ILE A 15 -10.71 -23.60 50.27
C ILE A 15 -9.34 -23.39 49.60
N GLY A 16 -9.27 -23.27 48.27
CA GLY A 16 -8.04 -22.80 47.61
C GLY A 16 -7.75 -23.16 46.15
N ALA A 17 -8.62 -23.88 45.43
CA ALA A 17 -8.42 -24.07 43.99
C ALA A 17 -9.55 -23.41 43.22
N ASP A 18 -9.27 -22.23 42.65
CA ASP A 18 -10.06 -21.65 41.57
C ASP A 18 -10.19 -22.71 40.47
N ARG A 19 -11.31 -23.44 40.47
CA ARG A 19 -11.66 -24.36 39.39
C ARG A 19 -12.15 -23.52 38.22
N TYR A 20 -11.20 -22.98 37.47
CA TYR A 20 -11.48 -22.30 36.20
C TYR A 20 -12.13 -23.31 35.25
N ARG A 21 -13.43 -23.13 35.01
CA ARG A 21 -14.21 -23.91 34.06
C ARG A 21 -14.34 -23.11 32.77
N LEU A 22 -13.88 -23.70 31.67
CA LEU A 22 -14.04 -23.17 30.33
C LEU A 22 -15.10 -24.01 29.60
N ASP A 23 -16.31 -23.44 29.45
CA ASP A 23 -17.34 -24.03 28.60
C ASP A 23 -17.11 -23.54 27.15
N ILE A 24 -16.91 -24.47 26.21
CA ILE A 24 -16.68 -24.17 24.79
C ILE A 24 -17.84 -24.73 23.97
N ASP A 25 -18.66 -23.84 23.41
CA ASP A 25 -19.69 -24.21 22.44
C ASP A 25 -19.12 -24.17 21.02
N LEU A 26 -18.99 -25.36 20.41
CA LEU A 26 -18.49 -25.50 19.05
C LEU A 26 -19.65 -25.49 18.05
N GLY A 27 -19.82 -24.39 17.33
CA GLY A 27 -20.87 -24.27 16.30
C GLY A 27 -20.57 -25.05 15.01
N LYS A 28 -19.34 -25.02 14.49
CA LYS A 28 -18.96 -25.71 13.25
C LYS A 28 -17.47 -25.97 13.17
N ILE A 29 -17.10 -27.19 12.79
CA ILE A 29 -15.73 -27.57 12.42
C ILE A 29 -15.65 -27.71 10.90
N SER A 30 -14.60 -27.15 10.29
CA SER A 30 -14.33 -27.29 8.86
C SER A 30 -12.85 -27.50 8.60
N PHE A 31 -12.52 -28.49 7.80
CA PHE A 31 -11.14 -28.82 7.44
C PHE A 31 -10.69 -28.06 6.19
N VAL A 32 -9.49 -27.47 6.24
CA VAL A 32 -8.88 -26.81 5.06
C VAL A 32 -8.24 -27.86 4.14
N HIS A 33 -7.63 -28.87 4.74
CA HIS A 33 -7.07 -30.03 4.05
C HIS A 33 -7.31 -31.27 4.91
N HIS A 34 -7.67 -32.38 4.28
CA HIS A 34 -7.88 -33.67 4.92
C HIS A 34 -7.44 -34.78 3.94
N HIS A 35 -6.80 -35.84 4.41
CA HIS A 35 -6.24 -36.88 3.54
C HIS A 35 -7.31 -37.64 2.71
N LEU A 36 -8.56 -37.68 3.19
CA LEU A 36 -9.72 -38.22 2.45
C LEU A 36 -10.37 -37.22 1.49
N MET A 37 -9.95 -35.95 1.48
CA MET A 37 -10.49 -34.96 0.55
C MET A 37 -9.80 -35.09 -0.80
N SER A 38 -10.59 -35.17 -1.87
CA SER A 38 -10.06 -35.02 -3.23
C SER A 38 -9.47 -33.62 -3.45
N LEU A 39 -8.62 -33.49 -4.46
CA LEU A 39 -8.07 -32.19 -4.86
C LEU A 39 -9.17 -31.16 -5.15
N GLU A 40 -10.29 -31.59 -5.75
CA GLU A 40 -11.47 -30.74 -5.99
C GLU A 40 -12.03 -30.17 -4.69
N HIS A 41 -12.14 -30.97 -3.62
CA HIS A 41 -12.61 -30.48 -2.31
C HIS A 41 -11.67 -29.43 -1.72
N VAL A 42 -10.36 -29.66 -1.80
CA VAL A 42 -9.36 -28.72 -1.27
C VAL A 42 -9.42 -27.39 -2.02
N LEU A 43 -9.49 -27.43 -3.36
CA LEU A 43 -9.62 -26.23 -4.18
C LEU A 43 -10.95 -25.51 -3.96
N ALA A 44 -12.06 -26.25 -3.85
CA ALA A 44 -13.37 -25.66 -3.56
C ALA A 44 -13.39 -24.95 -2.20
N MET A 45 -12.78 -25.54 -1.17
CA MET A 45 -12.65 -24.92 0.15
C MET A 45 -11.79 -23.65 0.09
N LYS A 46 -10.63 -23.69 -0.57
CA LYS A 46 -9.77 -22.52 -0.77
C LYS A 46 -10.48 -21.41 -1.54
N MET A 47 -11.19 -21.75 -2.61
CA MET A 47 -11.96 -20.79 -3.41
C MET A 47 -13.05 -20.12 -2.58
N LYS A 48 -13.72 -20.88 -1.71
CA LYS A 48 -14.71 -20.34 -0.77
C LYS A 48 -14.08 -19.35 0.22
N GLN A 49 -12.95 -19.69 0.81
CA GLN A 49 -12.21 -18.79 1.71
C GLN A 49 -11.79 -17.49 1.01
N MET A 50 -11.27 -17.58 -0.23
CA MET A 50 -10.94 -16.40 -1.03
C MET A 50 -12.17 -15.53 -1.30
N TYR A 51 -13.33 -16.13 -1.55
CA TYR A 51 -14.57 -15.39 -1.77
C TYR A 51 -15.11 -14.71 -0.49
N GLU A 52 -15.03 -15.39 0.65
CA GLU A 52 -15.36 -14.80 1.96
C GLU A 52 -14.44 -13.62 2.25
N TYR A 53 -13.14 -13.78 2.03
CA TYR A 53 -12.16 -12.70 2.18
C TYR A 53 -12.44 -11.53 1.23
N TYR A 54 -12.76 -11.80 -0.04
CA TYR A 54 -13.18 -10.79 -1.01
C TYR A 54 -14.42 -10.03 -0.53
N THR A 55 -15.39 -10.73 0.07
CA THR A 55 -16.62 -10.12 0.57
C THR A 55 -16.33 -9.15 1.72
N VAL A 56 -15.48 -9.55 2.66
CA VAL A 56 -15.04 -8.69 3.77
C VAL A 56 -14.30 -7.46 3.23
N ARG A 57 -13.34 -7.63 2.33
CA ARG A 57 -12.59 -6.51 1.72
C ARG A 57 -13.52 -5.54 1.00
N ARG A 58 -14.50 -6.06 0.25
CA ARG A 58 -15.51 -5.25 -0.43
C ARG A 58 -16.40 -4.45 0.53
N GLN A 59 -16.67 -4.98 1.72
CA GLN A 59 -17.42 -4.28 2.77
C GLN A 59 -16.58 -3.18 3.44
N GLN A 60 -15.28 -3.41 3.65
CA GLN A 60 -14.37 -2.43 4.25
C GLN A 60 -14.20 -1.17 3.38
N ARG A 61 -14.34 -1.28 2.05
CA ARG A 61 -14.28 -0.14 1.11
C ARG A 61 -13.00 0.71 1.25
N ILE A 62 -11.88 0.08 1.61
CA ILE A 62 -10.60 0.76 1.88
C ILE A 62 -10.16 1.64 0.70
N VAL A 63 -10.29 1.15 -0.54
CA VAL A 63 -9.96 1.92 -1.75
C VAL A 63 -10.80 3.20 -1.87
N GLN A 64 -12.08 3.17 -1.47
CA GLN A 64 -12.94 4.36 -1.50
C GLN A 64 -12.52 5.35 -0.43
N GLN A 65 -12.27 4.88 0.81
CA GLN A 65 -11.78 5.71 1.91
C GLN A 65 -10.44 6.39 1.57
N LEU A 66 -9.50 5.65 0.98
CA LEU A 66 -8.22 6.20 0.53
C LEU A 66 -8.39 7.21 -0.60
N SER A 67 -9.33 6.99 -1.51
CA SER A 67 -9.64 7.94 -2.58
C SER A 67 -10.23 9.24 -2.04
N GLU A 68 -11.10 9.17 -1.04
CA GLU A 68 -11.63 10.35 -0.34
C GLU A 68 -10.54 11.09 0.44
N LYS A 69 -9.67 10.35 1.15
CA LYS A 69 -8.50 10.91 1.83
C LYS A 69 -7.57 11.65 0.86
N ILE A 70 -7.27 11.07 -0.30
CA ILE A 70 -6.45 11.71 -1.34
C ILE A 70 -7.09 13.02 -1.80
N LYS A 71 -8.41 13.05 -2.05
CA LYS A 71 -9.11 14.29 -2.43
C LYS A 71 -9.03 15.36 -1.34
N ALA A 72 -9.23 14.99 -0.08
CA ALA A 72 -9.12 15.92 1.05
C ALA A 72 -7.70 16.48 1.20
N LEU A 73 -6.68 15.60 1.11
CA LEU A 73 -5.27 16.00 1.16
C LEU A 73 -4.89 16.94 0.01
N LYS A 74 -5.36 16.68 -1.22
CA LYS A 74 -5.16 17.59 -2.36
C LYS A 74 -5.77 18.96 -2.13
N SER A 75 -7.01 19.00 -1.62
CA SER A 75 -7.65 20.27 -1.31
C SER A 75 -6.89 21.06 -0.24
N ALA A 76 -6.38 20.37 0.79
CA ALA A 76 -5.54 20.99 1.81
C ALA A 76 -4.22 21.50 1.22
N GLU A 77 -3.52 20.67 0.44
CA GLU A 77 -2.25 21.02 -0.21
C GLU A 77 -2.38 22.25 -1.10
N ASN A 78 -3.45 22.34 -1.91
CA ASN A 78 -3.70 23.50 -2.77
C ASN A 78 -3.96 24.79 -1.96
N ASN A 79 -4.67 24.69 -0.84
CA ASN A 79 -4.91 25.83 0.06
C ASN A 79 -3.58 26.33 0.66
N TYR A 80 -2.76 25.42 1.19
CA TYR A 80 -1.45 25.77 1.74
C TYR A 80 -0.49 26.28 0.67
N ARG A 81 -0.54 25.74 -0.55
CA ARG A 81 0.23 26.23 -1.70
C ARG A 81 -0.12 27.67 -2.03
N THR A 82 -1.40 28.00 -2.09
CA THR A 82 -1.88 29.37 -2.35
C THR A 82 -1.40 30.34 -1.26
N LEU A 83 -1.48 29.95 0.01
CA LEU A 83 -0.98 30.76 1.14
C LEU A 83 0.54 30.93 1.10
N TYR A 84 1.27 29.88 0.76
CA TYR A 84 2.72 29.93 0.61
C TYR A 84 3.13 30.86 -0.55
N GLU A 85 2.43 30.82 -1.69
CA GLU A 85 2.70 31.70 -2.82
C GLU A 85 2.47 33.18 -2.49
N GLN A 86 1.46 33.50 -1.67
CA GLN A 86 1.18 34.85 -1.19
C GLN A 86 2.25 35.37 -0.22
N THR A 87 2.85 34.49 0.58
CA THR A 87 3.84 34.82 1.62
C THR A 87 5.28 34.58 1.19
N LYS A 88 5.51 34.07 -0.03
CA LYS A 88 6.82 33.63 -0.56
C LYS A 88 7.92 34.69 -0.53
N TYR A 89 7.56 35.96 -0.69
CA TYR A 89 8.51 37.08 -0.72
C TYR A 89 8.70 37.76 0.64
N ALA A 90 7.91 37.37 1.66
CA ALA A 90 8.14 37.79 3.03
C ALA A 90 9.18 36.85 3.63
N ASP A 91 10.35 37.38 3.99
CA ASP A 91 11.41 36.62 4.67
C ASP A 91 11.01 36.46 6.15
N SER A 92 9.97 35.66 6.39
CA SER A 92 9.35 35.43 7.69
C SER A 92 9.47 33.96 8.12
N SER A 93 9.52 33.73 9.43
CA SER A 93 9.47 32.38 10.01
C SER A 93 8.21 31.61 9.58
N GLU A 94 7.13 32.32 9.31
CA GLU A 94 5.83 31.79 8.87
C GLU A 94 5.91 31.17 7.46
N SER A 95 6.66 31.79 6.53
CA SER A 95 6.87 31.26 5.17
C SER A 95 7.59 29.89 5.18
N LYS A 96 8.57 29.72 6.08
CA LYS A 96 9.26 28.43 6.27
C LYS A 96 8.35 27.36 6.86
N GLU A 97 7.54 27.70 7.85
CA GLU A 97 6.58 26.76 8.45
C GLU A 97 5.52 26.30 7.43
N LEU A 98 5.01 27.22 6.61
CA LEU A 98 4.08 26.89 5.52
C LEU A 98 4.72 25.97 4.48
N HIS A 99 6.00 26.20 4.15
CA HIS A 99 6.76 25.32 3.26
C HIS A 99 6.89 23.90 3.81
N ASP A 100 7.28 23.76 5.09
CA ASP A 100 7.45 22.45 5.73
C ASP A 100 6.12 21.69 5.79
N ARG A 101 5.01 22.37 6.10
CA ARG A 101 3.67 21.77 6.06
C ARG A 101 3.29 21.31 4.65
N LEU A 102 3.62 22.09 3.62
CA LEU A 102 3.35 21.73 2.23
C LEU A 102 4.13 20.47 1.80
N VAL A 103 5.41 20.37 2.19
CA VAL A 103 6.21 19.16 1.96
C VAL A 103 5.60 17.94 2.68
N ASN A 104 5.12 18.11 3.90
CA ASN A 104 4.45 17.04 4.65
C ASN A 104 3.18 16.57 3.94
N TYR A 105 2.31 17.48 3.48
CA TYR A 105 1.11 17.11 2.72
C TYR A 105 1.45 16.38 1.42
N GLN A 106 2.50 16.78 0.71
CA GLN A 106 2.95 16.08 -0.50
C GLN A 106 3.41 14.66 -0.19
N ASN A 107 4.17 14.47 0.90
CA ASN A 107 4.59 13.15 1.35
C ASN A 107 3.40 12.27 1.76
N GLU A 108 2.45 12.81 2.53
CA GLU A 108 1.23 12.09 2.92
C GLU A 108 0.38 11.71 1.70
N LEU A 109 0.27 12.60 0.72
CA LEU A 109 -0.45 12.34 -0.53
C LEU A 109 0.18 11.17 -1.29
N ARG A 110 1.51 11.16 -1.40
CA ARG A 110 2.26 10.06 -2.02
C ARG A 110 2.06 8.73 -1.29
N GLN A 111 2.11 8.75 0.04
CA GLN A 111 1.85 7.56 0.86
C GLN A 111 0.41 7.04 0.66
N ALA A 112 -0.58 7.93 0.68
CA ALA A 112 -1.98 7.56 0.48
C ALA A 112 -2.22 6.97 -0.92
N ARG A 113 -1.60 7.54 -1.97
CA ARG A 113 -1.63 7.01 -3.34
C ARG A 113 -1.04 5.59 -3.40
N ASN A 114 0.13 5.38 -2.81
CA ASN A 114 0.78 4.06 -2.76
C ASN A 114 -0.07 3.02 -2.02
N GLN A 115 -0.66 3.39 -0.88
CA GLN A 115 -1.59 2.53 -0.14
C GLN A 115 -2.79 2.16 -1.01
N ARG A 116 -3.42 3.13 -1.69
CA ARG A 116 -4.57 2.89 -2.58
C ARG A 116 -4.20 1.93 -3.71
N CYS A 117 -3.06 2.13 -4.35
CA CYS A 117 -2.57 1.25 -5.43
C CYS A 117 -2.31 -0.17 -4.92
N ASN A 118 -1.71 -0.32 -3.74
CA ASN A 118 -1.49 -1.64 -3.13
C ASN A 118 -2.81 -2.35 -2.84
N GLU A 119 -3.78 -1.67 -2.22
CA GLU A 119 -5.10 -2.25 -1.94
C GLU A 119 -5.84 -2.67 -3.22
N MET A 120 -5.79 -1.84 -4.26
CA MET A 120 -6.36 -2.17 -5.57
C MET A 120 -5.66 -3.37 -6.23
N ARG A 121 -4.34 -3.49 -6.07
CA ARG A 121 -3.58 -4.66 -6.56
C ARG A 121 -4.01 -5.93 -5.82
N LEU A 122 -4.09 -5.88 -4.49
CA LEU A 122 -4.53 -7.01 -3.67
C LEU A 122 -5.95 -7.47 -4.08
N ASP A 123 -6.87 -6.53 -4.32
CA ASP A 123 -8.23 -6.85 -4.78
C ASP A 123 -8.22 -7.54 -6.16
N ARG A 124 -7.39 -7.07 -7.09
CA ARG A 124 -7.23 -7.66 -8.42
C ARG A 124 -6.61 -9.05 -8.36
N ASP A 125 -5.55 -9.23 -7.57
CA ASP A 125 -4.85 -10.50 -7.40
C ASP A 125 -5.77 -11.54 -6.75
N LEU A 126 -6.56 -11.14 -5.74
CA LEU A 126 -7.56 -12.01 -5.13
C LEU A 126 -8.59 -12.51 -6.13
N LEU A 127 -9.12 -11.61 -6.97
CA LEU A 127 -10.07 -11.99 -8.03
C LEU A 127 -9.42 -12.91 -9.07
N LYS A 128 -8.16 -12.64 -9.44
CA LYS A 128 -7.40 -13.48 -10.37
C LYS A 128 -7.22 -14.88 -9.81
N HIS A 129 -6.74 -15.01 -8.57
CA HIS A 129 -6.57 -16.30 -7.91
C HIS A 129 -7.90 -17.06 -7.77
N LEU A 130 -9.01 -16.38 -7.49
CA LEU A 130 -10.33 -16.99 -7.44
C LEU A 130 -10.77 -17.52 -8.82
N LEU A 131 -10.49 -16.79 -9.90
CA LEU A 131 -10.74 -17.24 -11.27
C LEU A 131 -9.86 -18.41 -11.68
N ASP A 132 -8.59 -18.41 -11.27
CA ASP A 132 -7.64 -19.48 -11.58
C ASP A 132 -8.00 -20.76 -10.83
N ALA A 133 -8.33 -20.68 -9.54
CA ALA A 133 -8.85 -21.82 -8.77
C ALA A 133 -10.13 -22.40 -9.39
N TRP A 134 -11.02 -21.56 -9.93
CA TRP A 134 -12.21 -22.04 -10.65
C TRP A 134 -11.86 -22.75 -11.96
N LYS A 135 -10.85 -22.28 -12.70
CA LYS A 135 -10.36 -22.98 -13.90
C LYS A 135 -9.82 -24.35 -13.54
N GLU A 136 -8.99 -24.45 -12.50
CA GLU A 136 -8.45 -25.72 -12.02
C GLU A 136 -9.56 -26.71 -11.61
N ILE A 137 -10.58 -26.25 -10.88
CA ILE A 137 -11.75 -27.08 -10.54
C ILE A 137 -12.46 -27.59 -11.80
N LYS A 138 -12.64 -26.73 -12.82
CA LYS A 138 -13.24 -27.15 -14.09
C LYS A 138 -12.37 -28.16 -14.83
N ASP A 139 -11.05 -28.02 -14.76
CA ASP A 139 -10.10 -28.93 -15.42
C ASP A 139 -10.14 -30.31 -14.77
N ILE A 140 -10.18 -30.37 -13.44
CA ILE A 140 -10.35 -31.63 -12.69
C ILE A 140 -11.69 -32.29 -13.04
N ARG A 141 -12.78 -31.53 -13.09
CA ARG A 141 -14.11 -32.06 -13.46
C ARG A 141 -14.14 -32.60 -14.89
N ARG A 142 -13.45 -31.95 -15.83
CA ARG A 142 -13.30 -32.43 -17.21
C ARG A 142 -12.46 -33.70 -17.29
N GLY A 143 -11.34 -33.76 -16.56
CA GLY A 143 -10.45 -34.92 -16.53
C GLY A 143 -11.11 -36.15 -15.90
N ASN A 144 -11.86 -35.95 -14.81
CA ASN A 144 -12.49 -37.04 -14.06
C ASN A 144 -13.82 -37.50 -14.67
N GLY A 145 -14.53 -36.62 -15.40
CA GLY A 145 -15.86 -36.91 -15.95
C GLY A 145 -17.00 -36.85 -14.93
N TYR A 146 -16.71 -36.51 -13.66
CA TYR A 146 -17.71 -36.32 -12.61
C TYR A 146 -17.38 -35.09 -11.75
N THR A 147 -18.39 -34.61 -11.01
CA THR A 147 -18.25 -33.49 -10.07
C THR A 147 -18.37 -33.99 -8.65
N THR A 148 -17.36 -33.70 -7.81
CA THR A 148 -17.36 -34.11 -6.40
C THR A 148 -17.95 -33.04 -5.49
N THR A 149 -17.90 -31.77 -5.91
CA THR A 149 -18.37 -30.63 -5.13
C THR A 149 -19.52 -29.90 -5.83
N SER A 150 -20.45 -29.30 -5.08
CA SER A 150 -21.60 -28.55 -5.62
C SER A 150 -21.29 -27.09 -5.97
N LEU A 151 -20.02 -26.69 -5.96
CA LEU A 151 -19.60 -25.29 -6.12
C LEU A 151 -19.84 -24.79 -7.56
N LYS A 152 -20.44 -23.61 -7.67
CA LYS A 152 -20.66 -22.86 -8.93
C LYS A 152 -20.19 -21.41 -8.79
N LEU A 153 -19.41 -20.95 -9.76
CA LEU A 153 -19.04 -19.54 -9.91
C LEU A 153 -20.02 -18.83 -10.86
N ILE A 154 -20.61 -17.72 -10.40
CA ILE A 154 -21.44 -16.84 -11.23
C ILE A 154 -20.73 -15.50 -11.37
N ILE A 155 -20.36 -15.15 -12.60
CA ILE A 155 -19.74 -13.86 -12.92
C ILE A 155 -20.86 -12.92 -13.41
N LYS A 156 -21.13 -11.86 -12.65
CA LYS A 156 -22.11 -10.84 -13.03
C LYS A 156 -21.38 -9.64 -13.62
N GLN A 157 -21.62 -9.34 -14.89
CA GLN A 157 -21.10 -8.14 -15.53
C GLN A 157 -22.00 -6.95 -15.20
N ILE A 158 -21.42 -5.88 -14.65
CA ILE A 158 -22.11 -4.61 -14.39
C ILE A 158 -21.83 -3.70 -15.59
N SER A 159 -22.84 -3.50 -16.45
CA SER A 159 -22.66 -2.84 -17.77
C SER A 159 -22.62 -1.30 -17.73
N GLY A 160 -23.08 -0.64 -16.66
CA GLY A 160 -23.41 0.79 -16.73
C GLY A 160 -22.38 1.81 -16.22
N LYS A 161 -21.30 1.41 -15.53
CA LYS A 161 -20.40 2.37 -14.82
C LYS A 161 -18.99 2.52 -15.41
N LYS A 162 -18.64 1.73 -16.43
CA LYS A 162 -17.25 1.61 -16.88
C LYS A 162 -16.70 2.92 -17.46
N THR A 163 -17.42 3.60 -18.34
CA THR A 163 -16.88 4.74 -19.08
C THR A 163 -16.54 5.92 -18.17
N LYS A 164 -17.50 6.40 -17.37
CA LYS A 164 -17.25 7.52 -16.43
C LYS A 164 -16.21 7.20 -15.36
N GLN A 165 -16.22 5.98 -14.81
CA GLN A 165 -15.21 5.59 -13.81
C GLN A 165 -13.82 5.50 -14.43
N TYR A 166 -13.73 5.05 -15.68
CA TYR A 166 -12.47 4.95 -16.40
C TYR A 166 -11.92 6.33 -16.74
N GLU A 167 -12.76 7.25 -17.24
CA GLU A 167 -12.39 8.65 -17.49
C GLU A 167 -11.89 9.35 -16.21
N GLN A 168 -12.63 9.22 -15.10
CA GLN A 168 -12.22 9.77 -13.81
C GLN A 168 -10.91 9.17 -13.31
N MET A 169 -10.68 7.89 -13.55
CA MET A 169 -9.43 7.23 -13.18
C MET A 169 -8.28 7.66 -14.08
N GLN A 170 -8.51 7.85 -15.38
CA GLN A 170 -7.50 8.37 -16.31
C GLN A 170 -7.08 9.79 -15.91
N GLN A 171 -8.03 10.68 -15.63
CA GLN A 171 -7.72 12.04 -15.16
C GLN A 171 -6.90 12.02 -13.88
N GLN A 172 -7.25 11.16 -12.91
CA GLN A 172 -6.47 11.03 -11.67
C GLN A 172 -5.05 10.52 -11.91
N ILE A 173 -4.87 9.58 -12.85
CA ILE A 173 -3.56 9.04 -13.22
C ILE A 173 -2.73 10.12 -13.92
N GLU A 174 -3.34 10.87 -14.84
CA GLU A 174 -2.66 11.93 -15.59
C GLU A 174 -2.18 13.04 -14.66
N GLU A 175 -3.04 13.51 -13.76
CA GLU A 175 -2.67 14.47 -12.71
C GLU A 175 -1.55 13.91 -11.78
N GLU A 176 -1.59 12.62 -11.46
CA GLU A 176 -0.55 11.95 -10.67
C GLU A 176 0.81 11.89 -11.40
N ILE A 177 0.79 11.64 -12.70
CA ILE A 177 1.99 11.63 -13.54
C ILE A 177 2.56 13.05 -13.66
N GLU A 178 1.72 14.06 -13.87
CA GLU A 178 2.14 15.45 -13.91
C GLU A 178 2.83 15.90 -12.61
N ASP A 179 2.26 15.54 -11.45
CA ASP A 179 2.88 15.78 -10.15
C ASP A 179 4.28 15.14 -10.05
N GLU A 180 4.41 13.88 -10.48
CA GLU A 180 5.68 13.14 -10.43
C GLU A 180 6.72 13.73 -11.37
N ILE A 181 6.33 14.12 -12.59
CA ILE A 181 7.20 14.80 -13.55
C ILE A 181 7.70 16.12 -12.96
N ALA A 182 6.80 16.94 -12.39
CA ALA A 182 7.17 18.22 -11.80
C ALA A 182 8.15 18.06 -10.61
N LEU A 183 8.02 16.98 -9.84
CA LEU A 183 8.97 16.65 -8.77
C LEU A 183 10.33 16.21 -9.33
N ALA A 184 10.34 15.35 -10.35
CA ALA A 184 11.57 14.92 -11.01
C ALA A 184 12.32 16.09 -11.64
N ASP A 185 11.60 17.01 -12.29
CA ASP A 185 12.18 18.22 -12.87
C ASP A 185 12.82 19.11 -11.80
N LYS A 186 12.14 19.31 -10.66
CA LYS A 186 12.70 20.07 -9.53
C LYS A 186 13.99 19.44 -9.01
N GLN A 187 14.01 18.12 -8.83
CA GLN A 187 15.20 17.39 -8.37
C GLN A 187 16.35 17.53 -9.38
N TYR A 188 16.08 17.34 -10.67
CA TYR A 188 17.06 17.51 -11.72
C TYR A 188 17.67 18.91 -11.75
N GLN A 189 16.86 19.96 -11.58
CA GLN A 189 17.37 21.33 -11.53
C GLN A 189 18.27 21.55 -10.30
N GLN A 190 17.89 21.04 -9.13
CA GLN A 190 18.71 21.13 -7.91
C GLN A 190 20.07 20.42 -8.08
N GLU A 191 20.08 19.23 -8.67
CA GLU A 191 21.30 18.48 -8.95
C GLU A 191 22.19 19.21 -9.96
N LYS A 192 21.60 19.74 -11.03
CA LYS A 192 22.30 20.53 -12.04
C LYS A 192 22.94 21.77 -11.43
N GLU A 193 22.23 22.48 -10.55
CA GLU A 193 22.76 23.63 -9.82
C GLU A 193 23.91 23.24 -8.87
N ALA A 194 23.74 22.17 -8.10
CA ALA A 194 24.78 21.66 -7.21
C ALA A 194 26.05 21.29 -7.99
N HIS A 195 25.89 20.58 -9.11
CA HIS A 195 26.98 20.25 -10.01
C HIS A 195 27.65 21.51 -10.58
N SER A 196 26.87 22.50 -11.00
CA SER A 196 27.40 23.78 -11.51
C SER A 196 28.26 24.51 -10.48
N LYS A 197 27.84 24.51 -9.20
CA LYS A 197 28.59 25.09 -8.07
C LYS A 197 29.90 24.34 -7.83
N ILE A 198 29.90 23.01 -7.93
CA ILE A 198 31.11 22.17 -7.81
C ILE A 198 32.10 22.47 -8.94
N VAL A 199 31.63 22.51 -10.18
CA VAL A 199 32.48 22.84 -11.34
C VAL A 199 33.09 24.23 -11.19
N ARG A 200 32.32 25.23 -10.75
CA ARG A 200 32.82 26.58 -10.49
C ARG A 200 33.90 26.61 -9.40
N LYS A 201 33.69 25.88 -8.30
CA LYS A 201 34.70 25.76 -7.21
C LYS A 201 36.00 25.10 -7.70
N LYS A 202 35.92 24.05 -8.51
CA LYS A 202 37.10 23.39 -9.10
C LYS A 202 37.88 24.35 -9.99
N LYS A 203 37.21 25.06 -10.90
CA LYS A 203 37.85 26.09 -11.74
C LYS A 203 38.57 27.18 -10.93
N LEU A 204 37.96 27.67 -9.85
CA LEU A 204 38.57 28.65 -8.95
C LEU A 204 39.80 28.11 -8.20
N GLN A 205 39.81 26.82 -7.86
CA GLN A 205 40.98 26.18 -7.26
C GLN A 205 42.11 26.02 -8.27
N ASP A 206 41.78 25.67 -9.51
CA ASP A 206 42.77 25.53 -10.57
C ASP A 206 43.39 26.88 -10.94
N THR A 207 42.60 27.97 -11.03
CA THR A 207 43.15 29.33 -11.24
C THR A 207 44.04 29.76 -10.09
N ARG A 208 43.63 29.53 -8.83
CA ARG A 208 44.46 29.86 -7.65
C ARG A 208 45.77 29.09 -7.61
N LYS A 209 45.78 27.82 -8.05
CA LYS A 209 47.02 27.03 -8.17
C LYS A 209 47.94 27.61 -9.22
N VAL A 210 47.40 27.99 -10.38
CA VAL A 210 48.18 28.64 -11.45
C VAL A 210 48.75 29.98 -10.97
N ASP A 211 47.93 30.81 -10.33
CA ASP A 211 48.36 32.10 -9.77
C ASP A 211 49.45 31.92 -8.71
N PHE A 212 49.31 30.92 -7.82
CA PHE A 212 50.31 30.61 -6.80
C PHE A 212 51.65 30.15 -7.40
N ILE A 213 51.60 29.31 -8.44
CA ILE A 213 52.81 28.89 -9.18
C ILE A 213 53.45 30.10 -9.87
N LEU A 214 52.66 30.97 -10.50
CA LEU A 214 53.17 32.17 -11.15
C LEU A 214 53.85 33.11 -10.15
N LEU A 215 53.26 33.27 -8.97
CA LEU A 215 53.77 34.14 -7.91
C LEU A 215 55.08 33.60 -7.32
N LEU A 216 55.20 32.28 -7.14
CA LEU A 216 56.47 31.63 -6.79
C LEU A 216 57.54 31.84 -7.86
N VAL A 217 57.21 31.66 -9.15
CA VAL A 217 58.16 31.86 -10.26
C VAL A 217 58.67 33.32 -10.32
N LEU A 218 57.79 34.29 -10.07
CA LEU A 218 58.15 35.71 -10.00
C LEU A 218 59.03 36.01 -8.78
N PHE A 219 58.68 35.47 -7.60
CA PHE A 219 59.43 35.67 -6.36
C PHE A 219 60.85 35.10 -6.44
N PHE A 220 61.03 33.92 -7.05
CA PHE A 220 62.34 33.31 -7.27
C PHE A 220 63.12 33.91 -8.45
N SER A 221 62.49 34.68 -9.34
CA SER A 221 63.19 35.40 -10.42
C SER A 221 63.76 36.76 -10.00
N THR A 222 63.29 37.33 -8.89
CA THR A 222 63.74 38.64 -8.37
C THR A 222 64.93 38.56 -7.42
N ASP A 223 65.35 37.36 -7.01
CA ASP A 223 66.49 37.12 -6.08
C ASP A 223 67.84 36.88 -6.80
N LYS A 224 68.05 37.44 -8.00
CA LYS A 224 69.33 37.46 -8.71
C LYS A 224 69.72 38.88 -9.11
#